data_AF-A0A968HAJ4-F1
#
_entry.id   AF-A0A968HAJ4-F1
#
_cell.length_a   1.000
_cell.length_b   1.000
_cell.length_c   1.000
_cell.angle_alpha   90.00
_cell.angle_beta   90.00
_cell.angle_gamma   90.00
#
_symmetry.space_group_name_H-M   'P 1'
#
loop_
_entity.id
_entity.type
_entity.pdbx_description
1 polymer ?
#
loop_
_entity_poly.entity_id
_entity_poly.type
_entity_poly.pdbx_seq_one_letter_code
_entity_poly.pdbx_strand_id
1 'polypeptide(L)'
;MDIDREIELAKRKPLTSETLNYIGDLCLKKGDKQRAVAYYFEAVDKLHFAQKEKKMAICKKIIKISPNSERAYEGIIEVLSKMGLVIEEKKYLHTLARICEEKGDRDKAEELYAKIKELDPHVSLPGTFFYRSQDEVPAREPSADQTASDKLPTRQGEEELTSEDSGGAADRADKQTTDILPVNEEKLIEASLEEVSEEIPFLSRGHELKKYVPKKHIFIAASACILAVVLIFVAVQGRRSVDPSVNLPFSAAFDNIEVHAEFVKDMSEISSIVSSDAARGMSFIAFSLKSVDGCMPDTFASLSPGMISLLDQRGSATEIKTVEGLQKLSKIIYKSNVCGKENGVVFVRVIIPVLRNTSYSGIALRIPEKNEPILLKWNVQ
;
A
#
# COMPACT_ATOMS: atom_id res chain seq x y z
N MET A 1 -11.10 -31.94 27.21
CA MET A 1 -9.76 -32.14 26.63
C MET A 1 -8.76 -31.52 27.60
N ASP A 2 -7.78 -32.30 28.05
CA ASP A 2 -6.77 -31.83 29.01
C ASP A 2 -5.64 -31.14 28.24
N ILE A 3 -5.69 -29.80 28.19
CA ILE A 3 -4.74 -28.98 27.43
C ILE A 3 -3.30 -29.15 27.95
N ASP A 4 -3.12 -29.37 29.25
CA ASP A 4 -1.79 -29.54 29.84
C ASP A 4 -1.15 -30.84 29.36
N ARG A 5 -1.92 -31.91 29.30
CA ARG A 5 -1.47 -33.18 28.72
C ARG A 5 -1.06 -33.02 27.25
N GLU A 6 -1.81 -32.25 26.46
CA GLU A 6 -1.45 -32.02 25.05
C GLU A 6 -0.17 -31.20 24.88
N ILE A 7 0.03 -30.17 25.72
CA ILE A 7 1.26 -29.39 25.75
C ILE A 7 2.45 -30.30 26.05
N GLU A 8 2.34 -31.16 27.07
CA GLU A 8 3.43 -32.09 27.43
C GLU A 8 3.70 -33.14 26.35
N LEU A 9 2.66 -33.61 25.64
CA LEU A 9 2.85 -34.49 24.49
C LEU A 9 3.53 -33.79 23.32
N ALA A 10 3.17 -32.54 23.04
CA ALA A 10 3.79 -31.75 21.98
C ALA A 10 5.29 -31.49 22.26
N LYS A 11 5.66 -31.21 23.52
CA LYS A 11 7.06 -31.00 23.94
C LYS A 11 7.96 -32.22 23.79
N ARG A 12 7.39 -33.44 23.74
CA ARG A 12 8.17 -34.68 23.51
C ARG A 12 8.61 -34.83 22.06
N LYS A 13 8.00 -34.09 21.13
CA LYS A 13 8.40 -34.06 19.71
C LYS A 13 9.55 -33.04 19.54
N PRO A 14 10.33 -33.13 18.44
CA PRO A 14 11.32 -32.10 18.12
C PRO A 14 10.68 -30.70 18.11
N LEU A 15 11.32 -29.76 18.82
CA LEU A 15 10.87 -28.36 18.91
C LEU A 15 11.22 -27.61 17.62
N THR A 16 10.45 -27.90 16.57
CA THR A 16 10.42 -27.15 15.30
C THR A 16 9.58 -25.88 15.46
N SER A 17 9.69 -24.96 14.50
CA SER A 17 8.83 -23.78 14.42
C SER A 17 7.34 -24.12 14.47
N GLU A 18 6.92 -25.19 13.80
CA GLU A 18 5.54 -25.67 13.76
C GLU A 18 5.08 -26.19 15.12
N THR A 19 5.90 -27.03 15.77
CA THR A 19 5.58 -27.57 17.10
C THR A 19 5.49 -26.45 18.13
N LEU A 20 6.40 -25.47 18.10
CA LEU A 20 6.38 -24.32 19.01
C LEU A 20 5.18 -23.40 18.79
N ASN A 21 4.83 -23.10 17.53
CA ASN A 21 3.61 -22.36 17.21
C ASN A 21 2.36 -23.10 17.69
N TYR A 22 2.32 -24.43 17.54
CA TYR A 22 1.22 -25.26 18.07
C TYR A 22 1.14 -25.22 19.60
N ILE A 23 2.27 -25.34 20.31
CA ILE A 23 2.31 -25.20 21.78
C ILE A 23 1.84 -23.80 22.19
N GLY A 24 2.26 -22.76 21.48
CA GLY A 24 1.79 -21.39 21.69
C GLY A 24 0.27 -21.26 21.57
N ASP A 25 -0.32 -21.88 20.53
CA ASP A 25 -1.77 -21.92 20.33
C ASP A 25 -2.49 -22.66 21.48
N LEU A 26 -1.92 -23.75 22.00
CA LEU A 26 -2.45 -24.46 23.17
C LEU A 26 -2.36 -23.62 24.46
N CYS A 27 -1.23 -22.94 24.70
CA CYS A 27 -1.09 -22.01 25.83
C CYS A 27 -2.13 -20.89 25.75
N LEU A 28 -2.37 -20.33 24.55
CA LEU A 28 -3.38 -19.29 24.36
C LEU A 28 -4.80 -19.81 24.65
N LYS A 29 -5.13 -21.03 24.20
CA LYS A 29 -6.41 -21.70 24.52
C LYS A 29 -6.60 -21.92 26.02
N LYS A 30 -5.51 -22.21 26.74
CA LYS A 30 -5.52 -22.31 28.21
C LYS A 30 -5.73 -20.95 28.91
N GLY A 31 -5.56 -19.84 28.20
CA GLY A 31 -5.57 -18.48 28.75
C GLY A 31 -4.20 -17.98 29.21
N ASP A 32 -3.14 -18.77 29.05
CA ASP A 32 -1.77 -18.40 29.41
C ASP A 32 -1.11 -17.61 28.28
N LYS A 33 -1.47 -16.33 28.19
CA LYS A 33 -1.01 -15.40 27.15
C LYS A 33 0.51 -15.20 27.18
N GLN A 34 1.13 -15.19 28.36
CA GLN A 34 2.56 -14.94 28.51
C GLN A 34 3.39 -16.10 27.93
N ARG A 35 3.04 -17.34 28.30
CA ARG A 35 3.71 -18.53 27.74
C ARG A 35 3.44 -18.68 26.25
N ALA A 36 2.23 -18.35 25.79
CA ALA A 36 1.93 -18.36 24.36
C ALA A 36 2.87 -17.44 23.57
N VAL A 37 3.04 -16.19 24.03
CA VAL A 37 3.95 -15.22 23.41
C VAL A 37 5.39 -15.71 23.41
N ALA A 38 5.87 -16.30 24.51
CA ALA A 38 7.22 -16.87 24.58
C ALA A 38 7.45 -17.95 23.52
N TYR A 39 6.53 -18.93 23.42
CA TYR A 39 6.63 -19.99 22.41
C TYR A 39 6.52 -19.47 20.97
N TYR A 40 5.69 -18.46 20.72
CA TYR A 40 5.64 -17.84 19.40
C TYR A 40 6.95 -17.15 19.03
N PHE A 41 7.64 -16.49 19.97
CA PHE A 41 8.96 -15.92 19.69
C PHE A 41 10.00 -17.01 19.40
N GLU A 42 10.03 -18.08 20.18
CA GLU A 42 10.92 -19.21 19.89
C GLU A 42 10.63 -19.82 18.51
N ALA A 43 9.37 -19.88 18.10
CA ALA A 43 8.99 -20.32 16.76
C ALA A 43 9.51 -19.36 15.67
N VAL A 44 9.41 -18.05 15.88
CA VAL A 44 9.92 -17.00 14.98
C VAL A 44 11.44 -17.10 14.82
N ASP A 45 12.17 -17.35 15.91
CA ASP A 45 13.63 -17.43 15.89
C ASP A 45 14.15 -18.65 15.12
N LYS A 46 13.35 -19.73 15.02
CA LYS A 46 13.69 -20.93 14.24
C LYS A 46 13.36 -20.83 12.76
N LEU A 47 12.59 -19.82 12.33
CA LEU A 47 12.21 -19.66 10.93
C LEU A 47 13.29 -18.95 10.13
N HIS A 48 13.66 -19.54 8.99
CA HIS A 48 14.56 -18.90 8.05
C HIS A 48 13.83 -17.82 7.24
N PHE A 49 14.57 -16.89 6.63
CA PHE A 49 13.94 -15.87 5.77
C PHE A 49 13.19 -16.45 4.56
N ALA A 50 13.55 -17.66 4.10
CA ALA A 50 12.80 -18.37 3.07
C ALA A 50 11.35 -18.70 3.48
N GLN A 51 11.03 -18.63 4.77
CA GLN A 51 9.71 -18.87 5.36
C GLN A 51 9.08 -17.57 5.87
N LYS A 52 9.36 -16.44 5.20
CA LYS A 52 8.94 -15.08 5.57
C LYS A 52 7.44 -14.93 5.84
N GLU A 53 6.58 -15.60 5.08
CA GLU A 53 5.12 -15.55 5.27
C GLU A 53 4.72 -16.14 6.61
N LYS A 54 5.30 -17.29 7.00
CA LYS A 54 5.10 -17.92 8.31
C LYS A 54 5.65 -17.02 9.42
N LYS A 55 6.85 -16.46 9.25
CA LYS A 55 7.48 -15.57 10.24
C LYS A 55 6.58 -14.37 10.54
N MET A 56 6.09 -13.70 9.49
CA MET A 56 5.17 -12.56 9.62
C MET A 56 3.83 -12.97 10.25
N ALA A 57 3.27 -14.14 9.91
CA ALA A 57 2.02 -14.61 10.49
C ALA A 57 2.13 -14.83 12.01
N ILE A 58 3.23 -15.42 12.49
CA ILE A 58 3.45 -15.65 13.92
C ILE A 58 3.67 -14.31 14.65
N CYS A 59 4.47 -13.38 14.10
CA CYS A 59 4.61 -12.05 14.70
C CYS A 59 3.26 -11.31 14.80
N LYS A 60 2.37 -11.44 13.80
CA LYS A 60 1.02 -10.87 13.87
C LYS A 60 0.15 -11.52 14.96
N LYS A 61 0.29 -12.84 15.21
CA LYS A 61 -0.34 -13.49 16.37
C LYS A 61 0.15 -12.88 17.68
N ILE A 62 1.45 -12.62 17.81
CA ILE A 62 2.03 -11.98 19.01
C ILE A 62 1.45 -10.58 19.20
N ILE A 63 1.39 -9.74 18.16
CA ILE A 63 0.82 -8.39 18.23
C ILE A 63 -0.67 -8.43 18.66
N LYS A 64 -1.44 -9.42 18.19
CA LYS A 64 -2.84 -9.58 18.61
C LYS A 64 -2.99 -9.85 20.11
N ILE A 65 -2.02 -10.52 20.73
CA ILE A 65 -2.02 -10.86 22.16
C ILE A 65 -1.38 -9.74 22.99
N SER A 66 -0.31 -9.15 22.47
CA SER A 66 0.48 -8.09 23.10
C SER A 66 0.75 -6.96 22.09
N PRO A 67 -0.17 -5.99 21.97
CA PRO A 67 -0.07 -4.91 20.98
C PRO A 67 1.13 -3.99 21.13
N ASN A 68 1.79 -3.99 22.29
CA ASN A 68 2.94 -3.14 22.64
C ASN A 68 4.28 -3.91 22.57
N SER A 69 4.28 -5.07 21.91
CA SER A 69 5.46 -5.93 21.78
C SER A 69 6.39 -5.43 20.67
N GLU A 70 7.36 -4.59 21.02
CA GLU A 70 8.34 -4.02 20.08
C GLU A 70 9.01 -5.08 19.21
N ARG A 71 9.51 -6.16 19.82
CA ARG A 71 10.17 -7.27 19.13
C ARG A 71 9.31 -7.89 18.02
N ALA A 72 7.99 -7.95 18.19
CA ALA A 72 7.10 -8.49 17.16
C ALA A 72 6.96 -7.54 15.96
N TYR A 73 6.91 -6.22 16.20
CA TYR A 73 6.95 -5.23 15.12
C TYR A 73 8.29 -5.24 14.40
N GLU A 74 9.41 -5.28 15.13
CA GLU A 74 10.76 -5.37 14.57
C GLU A 74 10.88 -6.59 13.64
N GLY A 75 10.37 -7.76 14.06
CA GLY A 75 10.36 -8.96 13.23
C GLY A 75 9.53 -8.83 11.94
N ILE A 76 8.42 -8.08 11.96
CA ILE A 76 7.64 -7.78 10.74
C ILE A 76 8.38 -6.80 9.84
N ILE A 77 8.93 -5.71 10.41
CA ILE A 77 9.68 -4.69 9.69
C ILE A 77 10.89 -5.32 8.99
N GLU A 78 11.64 -6.19 9.67
CA GLU A 78 12.77 -6.92 9.09
C GLU A 78 12.35 -7.73 7.85
N VAL A 79 11.22 -8.43 7.93
CA VAL A 79 10.69 -9.23 6.83
C VAL A 79 10.24 -8.33 5.67
N LEU A 80 9.48 -7.27 5.93
CA LEU A 80 8.96 -6.36 4.91
C LEU A 80 10.09 -5.61 4.20
N SER A 81 11.10 -5.17 4.94
CA SER A 81 12.28 -4.49 4.41
C SER A 81 13.03 -5.37 3.40
N LYS A 82 13.29 -6.63 3.76
CA LYS A 82 13.92 -7.60 2.85
C LYS A 82 13.03 -7.97 1.65
N MET A 83 11.72 -7.80 1.74
CA MET A 83 10.79 -8.00 0.62
C MET A 83 10.64 -6.75 -0.27
N GLY A 84 11.15 -5.60 0.14
CA GLY A 84 10.94 -4.32 -0.56
C GLY A 84 9.51 -3.80 -0.49
N LEU A 85 8.71 -4.24 0.50
CA LEU A 85 7.32 -3.80 0.70
C LEU A 85 7.28 -2.52 1.54
N VAL A 86 7.72 -1.42 0.94
CA VAL A 86 7.97 -0.14 1.62
C VAL A 86 6.71 0.47 2.25
N ILE A 87 5.56 0.35 1.58
CA ILE A 87 4.29 0.93 2.06
C ILE A 87 3.88 0.27 3.38
N GLU A 88 3.90 -1.06 3.44
CA GLU A 88 3.61 -1.82 4.63
C GLU A 88 4.70 -1.61 5.70
N GLU A 89 5.98 -1.61 5.32
CA GLU A 89 7.10 -1.38 6.26
C GLU A 89 6.91 -0.07 7.01
N LYS A 90 6.60 1.02 6.29
CA LYS A 90 6.34 2.34 6.86
C LYS A 90 5.22 2.30 7.90
N LYS A 91 4.13 1.57 7.63
CA LYS A 91 3.00 1.44 8.57
C LYS A 91 3.43 0.80 9.90
N TYR A 92 4.24 -0.26 9.86
CA TYR A 92 4.71 -0.91 11.08
C TYR A 92 5.79 -0.09 11.79
N LEU A 93 6.70 0.57 11.05
CA LEU A 93 7.66 1.53 11.62
C LEU A 93 6.97 2.64 12.39
N HIS A 94 5.93 3.27 11.82
CA HIS A 94 5.19 4.34 12.47
C HIS A 94 4.51 3.85 13.76
N THR A 95 3.98 2.62 13.74
CA THR A 95 3.34 2.04 14.92
C THR A 95 4.36 1.75 16.03
N LEU A 96 5.53 1.22 15.66
CA LEU A 96 6.63 0.96 16.59
C LEU A 96 7.18 2.24 17.20
N ALA A 97 7.39 3.30 16.39
CA ALA A 97 7.85 4.60 16.87
C ALA A 97 6.92 5.16 17.95
N ARG A 98 5.60 5.11 17.72
CA ARG A 98 4.58 5.53 18.71
C ARG A 98 4.65 4.70 20.00
N ILE A 99 4.88 3.38 19.89
CA ILE A 99 5.05 2.52 21.08
C ILE A 99 6.30 2.93 21.88
N CYS A 100 7.39 3.28 21.20
CA CYS A 100 8.61 3.79 21.85
C CYS A 100 8.37 5.15 22.53
N GLU A 101 7.65 6.08 21.88
CA GLU A 101 7.24 7.36 22.49
C GLU A 101 6.38 7.16 23.74
N GLU A 102 5.38 6.29 23.67
CA GLU A 102 4.50 5.95 24.80
C GLU A 102 5.28 5.35 25.99
N LYS A 103 6.43 4.72 25.74
CA LYS A 103 7.35 4.20 26.76
C LYS A 103 8.38 5.22 27.24
N GLY A 104 8.50 6.36 26.58
CA GLY A 104 9.53 7.38 26.84
C GLY A 104 10.89 7.10 26.20
N ASP A 105 10.99 6.08 25.34
CA ASP A 105 12.21 5.79 24.58
C ASP A 105 12.26 6.67 23.32
N ARG A 106 12.59 7.96 23.56
CA ARG A 106 12.54 9.01 22.54
C ARG A 106 13.59 8.82 21.46
N ASP A 107 14.80 8.43 21.84
CA ASP A 107 15.92 8.25 20.91
C ASP A 107 15.58 7.17 19.86
N LYS A 108 15.06 6.02 20.32
CA LYS A 108 14.61 4.96 19.43
C LYS A 108 13.44 5.38 18.55
N ALA A 109 12.48 6.14 19.08
CA ALA A 109 11.37 6.68 18.29
C ALA A 109 11.88 7.60 17.16
N GLU A 110 12.83 8.49 17.47
CA GLU A 110 13.43 9.41 16.49
C GLU A 110 14.17 8.64 15.38
N GLU A 111 14.95 7.60 15.71
CA GLU A 111 15.59 6.73 14.73
C GLU A 111 14.58 6.07 13.77
N LEU A 112 13.47 5.57 14.32
CA LEU A 112 12.40 4.96 13.52
C LEU A 112 11.71 5.98 12.60
N TYR A 113 11.48 7.21 13.08
CA TYR A 113 10.94 8.30 12.27
C TYR A 113 11.91 8.76 11.18
N ALA A 114 13.21 8.82 11.49
CA ALA A 114 14.25 9.10 10.50
C ALA A 114 14.24 8.05 9.38
N LYS A 115 14.11 6.77 9.73
CA LYS A 115 13.97 5.68 8.75
C LYS A 115 12.71 5.81 7.91
N ILE A 116 11.58 6.22 8.48
CA ILE A 116 10.35 6.50 7.71
C ILE A 116 10.57 7.62 6.70
N LYS A 117 11.27 8.69 7.10
CA LYS A 117 11.59 9.83 6.21
C LYS A 117 12.57 9.45 5.10
N GLU A 118 13.50 8.54 5.36
CA GLU A 118 14.38 7.98 4.32
C GLU A 118 13.58 7.19 3.27
N LEU A 119 12.62 6.38 3.73
CA LEU A 119 11.75 5.59 2.85
C LEU A 119 10.76 6.46 2.06
N ASP A 120 10.32 7.59 2.63
CA ASP A 120 9.37 8.51 2.02
C ASP A 120 9.66 9.97 2.46
N PRO A 121 10.48 10.72 1.71
CA PRO A 121 10.88 12.09 2.06
C PRO A 121 9.72 13.09 2.17
N HIS A 122 8.56 12.77 1.59
CA HIS A 122 7.39 13.65 1.57
C HIS A 122 6.40 13.35 2.70
N VAL A 123 6.66 12.33 3.52
CA VAL A 123 5.78 11.99 4.64
C VAL A 123 5.74 13.13 5.65
N SER A 124 4.56 13.72 5.84
CA SER A 124 4.31 14.64 6.94
C SER A 124 4.17 13.83 8.21
N LEU A 125 5.21 13.79 9.03
CA LEU A 125 5.18 13.10 10.31
C LEU A 125 4.37 13.95 11.32
N PRO A 126 3.38 13.36 12.01
CA PRO A 126 2.61 14.07 13.02
C PRO A 126 3.56 14.51 14.13
N GLY A 127 3.69 15.82 14.32
CA GLY A 127 4.60 16.34 15.33
C GLY A 127 6.05 16.02 14.98
N THR A 128 6.56 16.58 13.89
CA THR A 128 7.98 17.03 13.87
C THR A 128 8.13 18.05 15.01
N PHE A 129 8.12 17.52 16.23
CA PHE A 129 8.35 18.19 17.46
C PHE A 129 9.80 18.60 17.36
N PHE A 130 9.99 19.87 17.02
CA PHE A 130 11.02 20.66 17.65
C PHE A 130 10.84 20.52 19.17
N TYR A 131 11.23 19.38 19.77
CA TYR A 131 11.87 19.37 21.07
C TYR A 131 13.26 19.98 20.84
N ARG A 132 13.21 21.27 20.46
CA ARG A 132 14.31 22.21 20.63
C ARG A 132 14.77 21.98 22.05
N SER A 133 16.00 21.51 22.21
CA SER A 133 16.67 21.25 23.47
C SER A 133 16.42 22.40 24.45
N GLN A 134 15.31 22.39 25.19
CA GLN A 134 15.05 23.39 26.23
C GLN A 134 15.79 23.03 27.52
N ASP A 135 16.56 21.94 27.52
CA ASP A 135 17.55 21.62 28.54
C ASP A 135 18.92 22.27 28.30
N GLU A 136 19.07 23.11 27.26
CA GLU A 136 19.92 24.30 27.44
C GLU A 136 19.16 25.30 28.33
N VAL A 137 18.95 24.92 29.59
CA VAL A 137 18.89 25.91 30.66
C VAL A 137 20.24 26.62 30.58
N PRO A 138 20.31 27.91 30.18
CA PRO A 138 21.57 28.62 30.15
C PRO A 138 22.20 28.45 31.53
N ALA A 139 23.40 27.87 31.54
CA ALA A 139 24.19 27.71 32.74
C ALA A 139 24.10 29.04 33.51
N ARG A 140 23.43 29.00 34.66
CA ARG A 140 23.41 30.11 35.60
C ARG A 140 24.88 30.36 35.90
N GLU A 141 25.41 31.49 35.43
CA GLU A 141 26.80 31.85 35.65
C GLU A 141 27.11 31.65 37.14
N PRO A 142 28.12 30.85 37.51
CA PRO A 142 28.59 30.83 38.87
C PRO A 142 29.15 32.22 39.17
N SER A 143 28.41 32.99 39.96
CA SER A 143 28.89 34.21 40.58
C SER A 143 30.20 33.90 41.25
N ALA A 144 31.28 34.48 40.72
CA ALA A 144 32.59 34.45 41.28
C ALA A 144 32.56 35.02 42.69
N ASP A 145 32.73 34.17 43.71
CA ASP A 145 33.49 34.56 44.89
C ASP A 145 33.99 33.34 45.68
N GLN A 146 35.23 33.47 46.17
CA GLN A 146 35.90 32.68 47.21
C GLN A 146 36.59 31.37 46.77
N THR A 147 37.83 31.45 46.27
CA THR A 147 39.09 31.25 47.03
C THR A 147 39.03 30.23 48.17
N ALA A 148 39.69 29.08 47.99
CA ALA A 148 40.97 28.77 48.66
C ALA A 148 41.24 27.25 48.64
N SER A 149 42.44 26.91 48.15
CA SER A 149 43.36 25.87 48.63
C SER A 149 42.76 24.61 49.29
N ASP A 150 42.92 23.45 48.66
CA ASP A 150 43.93 22.50 49.16
C ASP A 150 44.14 21.24 48.30
N LYS A 151 45.37 20.75 48.43
CA LYS A 151 46.06 19.66 47.74
C LYS A 151 45.33 18.31 47.77
N LEU A 152 45.50 17.51 46.71
CA LEU A 152 45.55 16.05 46.81
C LEU A 152 46.58 15.46 45.82
N PRO A 153 47.32 14.40 46.20
CA PRO A 153 48.38 13.84 45.37
C PRO A 153 47.94 12.61 44.56
N THR A 154 48.76 12.36 43.54
CA THR A 154 49.04 11.13 42.80
C THR A 154 48.77 9.81 43.53
N ARG A 155 48.11 8.86 42.86
CA ARG A 155 48.36 7.42 43.07
C ARG A 155 48.10 6.60 41.81
N GLN A 156 49.18 6.00 41.30
CA GLN A 156 49.20 4.91 40.34
C GLN A 156 48.72 3.61 41.01
N GLY A 157 48.15 2.71 40.22
CA GLY A 157 47.79 1.36 40.64
C GLY A 157 47.31 0.56 39.44
N GLU A 158 48.25 -0.08 38.76
CA GLU A 158 48.04 -1.20 37.85
C GLU A 158 47.52 -2.41 38.65
N GLU A 159 46.50 -3.10 38.15
CA GLU A 159 46.22 -4.48 38.55
C GLU A 159 45.88 -5.33 37.32
N GLU A 160 46.87 -6.17 37.02
CA GLU A 160 46.89 -7.38 36.23
C GLU A 160 46.03 -8.46 36.89
N LEU A 161 45.14 -9.14 36.17
CA LEU A 161 44.61 -10.44 36.62
C LEU A 161 44.15 -11.35 35.46
N THR A 162 45.07 -12.27 35.15
CA THR A 162 44.91 -13.71 34.84
C THR A 162 43.70 -14.23 34.06
N SER A 163 44.05 -14.83 32.92
CA SER A 163 43.38 -15.92 32.21
C SER A 163 43.12 -17.16 33.09
N GLU A 164 41.94 -17.75 32.95
CA GLU A 164 41.72 -19.17 33.26
C GLU A 164 41.10 -19.92 32.08
N ASP A 165 41.61 -21.13 31.97
CA ASP A 165 41.52 -22.15 30.94
C ASP A 165 40.58 -23.26 31.41
N SER A 166 39.76 -23.82 30.51
CA SER A 166 39.19 -25.17 30.54
C SER A 166 38.16 -25.24 29.39
N GLY A 167 38.25 -26.14 28.41
CA GLY A 167 38.67 -27.54 28.47
C GLY A 167 37.41 -28.40 28.62
N GLY A 168 36.89 -28.97 27.52
CA GLY A 168 35.65 -29.75 27.58
C GLY A 168 35.21 -30.42 26.28
N ALA A 169 35.80 -31.59 26.05
CA ALA A 169 35.56 -32.66 25.08
C ALA A 169 34.20 -32.81 24.36
N ALA A 170 34.37 -33.24 23.10
CA ALA A 170 33.53 -34.08 22.24
C ALA A 170 32.49 -35.00 22.90
N ASP A 171 31.35 -35.20 22.21
CA ASP A 171 31.01 -36.56 21.78
C ASP A 171 30.03 -36.67 20.59
N ARG A 172 30.13 -37.83 19.94
CA ARG A 172 29.54 -38.28 18.66
C ARG A 172 28.04 -38.68 18.71
N ALA A 173 27.51 -38.82 17.49
CA ALA A 173 26.43 -39.74 17.06
C ALA A 173 24.99 -39.29 17.40
N ASP A 174 23.93 -39.62 16.65
CA ASP A 174 23.80 -40.56 15.54
C ASP A 174 22.64 -40.14 14.59
N LYS A 175 22.72 -40.62 13.34
CA LYS A 175 21.65 -40.53 12.33
C LYS A 175 20.46 -41.39 12.73
N GLN A 176 19.24 -40.88 12.57
CA GLN A 176 18.13 -41.75 12.16
C GLN A 176 17.06 -41.00 11.36
N THR A 177 17.03 -41.35 10.09
CA THR A 177 16.02 -41.08 9.07
C THR A 177 14.72 -41.81 9.44
N THR A 178 13.59 -41.11 9.43
CA THR A 178 12.27 -41.77 9.35
C THR A 178 11.39 -41.04 8.34
N ASP A 179 10.87 -41.84 7.41
CA ASP A 179 9.96 -41.47 6.33
C ASP A 179 8.61 -40.99 6.88
N ILE A 180 8.10 -39.88 6.33
CA ILE A 180 6.74 -39.41 6.59
C ILE A 180 6.00 -39.35 5.25
N LEU A 181 4.98 -40.20 5.12
CA LEU A 181 3.97 -40.16 4.05
C LEU A 181 2.95 -39.03 4.30
N PRO A 182 2.37 -38.43 3.26
CA PRO A 182 1.48 -37.29 3.40
C PRO A 182 0.03 -37.71 3.69
N VAL A 183 -0.61 -37.02 4.64
CA VAL A 183 -2.06 -37.10 4.91
C VAL A 183 -2.74 -35.96 4.16
N ASN A 184 -3.77 -36.32 3.41
CA ASN A 184 -4.56 -35.49 2.52
C ASN A 184 -5.78 -34.94 3.29
N GLU A 185 -5.93 -33.62 3.41
CA GLU A 185 -7.12 -32.98 3.99
C GLU A 185 -7.72 -32.00 2.98
N GLU A 186 -8.74 -32.48 2.25
CA GLU A 186 -9.68 -31.67 1.49
C GLU A 186 -11.10 -31.90 2.03
N LYS A 187 -11.89 -30.82 2.01
CA LYS A 187 -13.36 -30.71 2.24
C LYS A 187 -13.80 -30.37 3.65
N LEU A 188 -14.11 -29.08 3.83
CA LEU A 188 -15.29 -28.53 4.53
C LEU A 188 -15.18 -27.00 4.34
N ILE A 189 -15.98 -26.31 3.53
CA ILE A 189 -17.38 -25.92 3.79
C ILE A 189 -17.90 -25.21 2.53
N GLU A 190 -19.00 -25.70 1.96
CA GLU A 190 -19.94 -24.95 1.13
C GLU A 190 -21.33 -25.16 1.75
N ALA A 191 -22.00 -24.07 2.13
CA ALA A 191 -23.45 -23.89 2.11
C ALA A 191 -23.81 -22.58 2.80
N SER A 192 -24.48 -21.67 2.06
CA SER A 192 -25.72 -20.99 2.44
C SER A 192 -25.92 -19.70 1.63
N LEU A 193 -26.77 -19.83 0.60
CA LEU A 193 -27.75 -18.83 0.10
C LEU A 193 -28.61 -18.32 1.30
N GLU A 194 -29.33 -17.20 1.29
CA GLU A 194 -30.28 -16.71 0.28
C GLU A 194 -30.75 -15.27 0.58
N GLU A 195 -31.44 -14.71 -0.42
CA GLU A 195 -32.07 -13.40 -0.69
C GLU A 195 -32.80 -12.64 0.44
N VAL A 196 -32.90 -11.30 0.31
CA VAL A 196 -34.17 -10.52 0.28
C VAL A 196 -33.97 -9.21 -0.50
N SER A 197 -34.84 -8.97 -1.48
CA SER A 197 -35.00 -7.76 -2.29
C SER A 197 -36.28 -7.03 -1.89
N GLU A 198 -36.26 -5.71 -1.72
CA GLU A 198 -37.48 -4.87 -1.75
C GLU A 198 -37.23 -3.50 -2.42
N GLU A 199 -38.06 -3.21 -3.44
CA GLU A 199 -38.19 -1.97 -4.20
C GLU A 199 -39.21 -1.02 -3.55
N ILE A 200 -39.03 0.32 -3.64
CA ILE A 200 -40.17 1.28 -3.68
C ILE A 200 -39.80 2.58 -4.45
N PRO A 201 -40.74 3.45 -4.88
CA PRO A 201 -40.89 3.78 -6.31
C PRO A 201 -40.90 5.29 -6.63
N PHE A 202 -40.97 5.52 -7.94
CA PHE A 202 -41.19 6.77 -8.68
C PHE A 202 -42.34 7.66 -8.19
N LEU A 203 -42.16 8.99 -8.29
CA LEU A 203 -43.21 10.00 -8.12
C LEU A 203 -43.17 11.03 -9.26
N SER A 204 -44.22 10.99 -10.10
CA SER A 204 -44.49 11.88 -11.23
C SER A 204 -45.46 13.01 -10.85
N ARG A 205 -45.24 14.22 -11.38
CA ARG A 205 -46.22 15.31 -11.66
C ARG A 205 -45.44 16.37 -12.46
N GLY A 206 -45.78 16.84 -13.65
CA GLY A 206 -47.08 17.01 -14.31
C GLY A 206 -47.47 18.48 -14.23
N HIS A 207 -47.35 19.25 -15.33
CA HIS A 207 -48.20 20.42 -15.61
C HIS A 207 -48.05 20.87 -17.08
N GLU A 208 -49.17 20.79 -17.81
CA GLU A 208 -49.37 21.41 -19.13
C GLU A 208 -49.59 22.93 -19.01
N LEU A 209 -49.21 23.69 -20.05
CA LEU A 209 -49.90 24.92 -20.45
C LEU A 209 -49.63 25.23 -21.93
N LYS A 210 -50.67 25.08 -22.75
CA LYS A 210 -50.73 25.48 -24.17
C LYS A 210 -50.92 27.00 -24.29
N LYS A 211 -50.15 27.65 -25.17
CA LYS A 211 -50.59 28.89 -25.85
C LYS A 211 -50.21 28.86 -27.34
N TYR A 212 -51.17 29.28 -28.14
CA TYR A 212 -51.27 29.18 -29.59
C TYR A 212 -50.85 30.49 -30.24
N VAL A 213 -49.98 30.46 -31.26
CA VAL A 213 -49.59 31.64 -32.07
C VAL A 213 -49.43 31.22 -33.55
N PRO A 214 -49.94 32.01 -34.52
CA PRO A 214 -50.09 31.56 -35.92
C PRO A 214 -48.75 31.48 -36.69
N LYS A 215 -48.47 30.29 -37.22
CA LYS A 215 -47.28 29.92 -37.99
C LYS A 215 -47.45 30.19 -39.49
N LYS A 216 -47.21 31.40 -40.01
CA LYS A 216 -46.95 31.55 -41.47
C LYS A 216 -45.87 32.55 -41.90
N HIS A 217 -45.29 33.37 -41.01
CA HIS A 217 -44.22 34.31 -41.41
C HIS A 217 -42.89 34.22 -40.62
N ILE A 218 -42.77 33.30 -39.66
CA ILE A 218 -41.55 33.15 -38.83
C ILE A 218 -40.45 32.30 -39.51
N PHE A 219 -40.81 31.41 -40.44
CA PHE A 219 -39.85 30.42 -40.97
C PHE A 219 -38.81 30.97 -41.94
N ILE A 220 -39.05 32.13 -42.58
CA ILE A 220 -38.12 32.69 -43.58
C ILE A 220 -37.07 33.62 -42.93
N ALA A 221 -37.44 34.34 -41.86
CA ALA A 221 -36.50 35.19 -41.13
C ALA A 221 -35.59 34.39 -40.19
N ALA A 222 -36.11 33.31 -39.57
CA ALA A 222 -35.33 32.48 -38.66
C ALA A 222 -34.23 31.68 -39.38
N SER A 223 -34.48 31.18 -40.60
CA SER A 223 -33.47 30.41 -41.34
C SER A 223 -32.29 31.28 -41.80
N ALA A 224 -32.55 32.52 -42.22
CA ALA A 224 -31.51 33.46 -42.62
C ALA A 224 -30.63 33.92 -41.43
N CYS A 225 -31.24 34.17 -40.26
CA CYS A 225 -30.49 34.48 -39.04
C CYS A 225 -29.67 33.29 -38.54
N ILE A 226 -30.20 32.06 -38.61
CA ILE A 226 -29.46 30.85 -38.23
C ILE A 226 -28.26 30.63 -39.18
N LEU A 227 -28.46 30.80 -40.49
CA LEU A 227 -27.36 30.65 -41.46
C LEU A 227 -26.26 31.71 -41.26
N ALA A 228 -26.64 32.96 -40.97
CA ALA A 228 -25.69 34.03 -40.68
C ALA A 228 -24.91 33.81 -39.38
N VAL A 229 -25.58 33.33 -38.31
CA VAL A 229 -24.91 32.98 -37.05
C VAL A 229 -23.98 31.79 -37.23
N VAL A 230 -24.36 30.78 -38.02
CA VAL A 230 -23.51 29.63 -38.34
C VAL A 230 -22.29 30.06 -39.16
N LEU A 231 -22.44 30.93 -40.16
CA LEU A 231 -21.32 31.41 -40.97
C LEU A 231 -20.38 32.33 -40.17
N ILE A 232 -20.89 33.17 -39.28
CA ILE A 232 -20.07 33.97 -38.35
C ILE A 232 -19.36 33.05 -37.34
N PHE A 233 -20.02 32.00 -36.84
CA PHE A 233 -19.41 31.04 -35.94
C PHE A 233 -18.28 30.26 -36.63
N VAL A 234 -18.48 29.82 -37.88
CA VAL A 234 -17.45 29.12 -38.67
C VAL A 234 -16.28 30.05 -39.03
N ALA A 235 -16.54 31.32 -39.35
CA ALA A 235 -15.48 32.30 -39.64
C ALA A 235 -14.69 32.72 -38.38
N VAL A 236 -15.33 32.76 -37.21
CA VAL A 236 -14.68 33.07 -35.92
C VAL A 236 -13.93 31.86 -35.35
N GLN A 237 -14.35 30.64 -35.64
CA GLN A 237 -13.65 29.39 -35.28
C GLN A 237 -12.38 29.16 -36.12
N GLY A 238 -12.26 29.77 -37.31
CA GLY A 238 -11.09 29.64 -38.20
C GLY A 238 -9.78 30.28 -37.71
N ARG A 239 -9.75 30.92 -36.54
CA ARG A 239 -8.53 31.50 -35.93
C ARG A 239 -8.41 31.29 -34.42
N ARG A 240 -9.01 30.22 -33.89
CA ARG A 240 -8.65 29.70 -32.57
C ARG A 240 -8.04 28.33 -32.80
N SER A 241 -6.79 28.13 -32.38
CA SER A 241 -6.29 26.77 -32.20
C SER A 241 -7.15 26.17 -31.08
N VAL A 242 -8.22 25.50 -31.47
CA VAL A 242 -8.95 24.62 -30.57
C VAL A 242 -7.95 23.52 -30.28
N ASP A 243 -7.32 23.62 -29.12
CA ASP A 243 -6.61 22.50 -28.51
C ASP A 243 -7.61 21.34 -28.53
N PRO A 244 -7.34 20.22 -29.23
CA PRO A 244 -8.21 19.07 -29.20
C PRO A 244 -8.03 18.39 -27.83
N SER A 245 -8.48 19.08 -26.79
CA SER A 245 -8.45 18.64 -25.41
C SER A 245 -9.46 17.51 -25.29
N VAL A 246 -8.94 16.32 -25.03
CA VAL A 246 -9.74 15.19 -24.58
C VAL A 246 -10.60 15.64 -23.40
N ASN A 247 -11.91 15.36 -23.42
CA ASN A 247 -12.82 15.60 -22.30
C ASN A 247 -12.49 14.59 -21.16
N LEU A 248 -11.42 14.86 -20.42
CA LEU A 248 -11.12 14.23 -19.14
C LEU A 248 -11.62 15.14 -18.00
N PRO A 249 -12.16 14.58 -16.90
CA PRO A 249 -12.17 13.17 -16.53
C PRO A 249 -13.18 12.31 -17.32
N PHE A 250 -12.87 11.03 -17.48
CA PHE A 250 -13.73 10.04 -18.15
C PHE A 250 -13.95 8.84 -17.23
N SER A 251 -15.13 8.22 -17.32
CA SER A 251 -15.46 6.97 -16.62
C SER A 251 -16.15 6.01 -17.59
N ALA A 252 -15.71 4.75 -17.57
CA ALA A 252 -16.37 3.64 -18.25
C ALA A 252 -16.45 2.43 -17.33
N ALA A 253 -17.48 1.60 -17.50
CA ALA A 253 -17.55 0.29 -16.86
C ALA A 253 -17.39 -0.79 -17.94
N PHE A 254 -16.61 -1.82 -17.62
CA PHE A 254 -16.46 -3.01 -18.44
C PHE A 254 -16.53 -4.24 -17.52
N ASP A 255 -17.51 -5.12 -17.76
CA ASP A 255 -17.88 -6.17 -16.80
C ASP A 255 -18.05 -5.56 -15.39
N ASN A 256 -17.35 -6.09 -14.38
CA ASN A 256 -17.40 -5.62 -13.00
C ASN A 256 -16.23 -4.68 -12.66
N ILE A 257 -15.68 -3.97 -13.67
CA ILE A 257 -14.56 -3.05 -13.49
C ILE A 257 -14.96 -1.65 -13.99
N GLU A 258 -14.97 -0.69 -13.08
CA GLU A 258 -15.03 0.74 -13.36
C GLU A 258 -13.62 1.25 -13.66
N VAL A 259 -13.47 1.94 -14.79
CA VAL A 259 -12.22 2.61 -15.20
C VAL A 259 -12.47 4.10 -15.21
N HIS A 260 -11.78 4.82 -14.31
CA HIS A 260 -11.76 6.27 -14.26
C HIS A 260 -10.43 6.79 -14.78
N ALA A 261 -10.46 7.70 -15.76
CA ALA A 261 -9.29 8.35 -16.31
C ALA A 261 -9.32 9.84 -15.96
N GLU A 262 -8.18 10.39 -15.53
CA GLU A 262 -8.03 11.81 -15.27
C GLU A 262 -6.67 12.32 -15.73
N PHE A 263 -6.64 13.57 -16.20
CA PHE A 263 -5.37 14.27 -16.43
C PHE A 263 -4.78 14.68 -15.09
N VAL A 264 -3.53 14.28 -14.86
CA VAL A 264 -2.76 14.79 -13.74
C VAL A 264 -1.96 15.99 -14.23
N LYS A 265 -2.33 17.18 -13.74
CA LYS A 265 -1.70 18.45 -14.16
C LYS A 265 -0.34 18.63 -13.51
N ASP A 266 -0.18 18.14 -12.29
CA ASP A 266 1.04 18.26 -11.50
C ASP A 266 1.38 16.90 -10.87
N MET A 267 2.61 16.42 -11.08
CA MET A 267 3.09 15.17 -10.47
C MET A 267 3.05 15.20 -8.94
N SER A 268 3.08 16.38 -8.32
CA SER A 268 2.94 16.53 -6.87
C SER A 268 1.57 16.11 -6.33
N GLU A 269 0.52 16.09 -7.17
CA GLU A 269 -0.80 15.54 -6.81
C GLU A 269 -0.75 14.02 -6.59
N ILE A 270 0.29 13.37 -7.12
CA ILE A 270 0.56 11.96 -6.91
C ILE A 270 1.58 11.87 -5.79
N SER A 271 1.07 11.83 -4.55
CA SER A 271 1.79 11.98 -3.27
C SER A 271 2.87 10.92 -2.95
N SER A 272 3.45 10.26 -3.95
CA SER A 272 4.43 9.18 -3.80
C SER A 272 5.50 9.17 -4.91
N ILE A 273 5.58 10.21 -5.74
CA ILE A 273 6.46 10.20 -6.92
C ILE A 273 7.58 11.24 -6.78
N VAL A 274 8.83 10.75 -6.83
CA VAL A 274 10.02 11.60 -6.97
C VAL A 274 9.97 12.27 -8.34
N SER A 275 9.93 13.60 -8.35
CA SER A 275 10.02 14.41 -9.57
C SER A 275 11.39 14.19 -10.24
N SER A 276 11.48 13.22 -11.14
CA SER A 276 12.63 13.07 -12.04
C SER A 276 12.66 14.22 -13.04
N ASP A 277 13.84 14.76 -13.36
CA ASP A 277 14.00 15.75 -14.43
C ASP A 277 13.45 15.24 -15.78
N ALA A 278 13.42 13.92 -16.00
CA ALA A 278 12.83 13.30 -17.18
C ALA A 278 11.30 13.47 -17.26
N ALA A 279 10.62 13.74 -16.14
CA ALA A 279 9.18 14.00 -16.10
C ALA A 279 8.85 15.48 -16.39
N ARG A 280 9.85 16.38 -16.37
CA ARG A 280 9.64 17.82 -16.56
C ARG A 280 9.16 18.08 -17.99
N GLY A 281 7.95 18.61 -18.12
CA GLY A 281 7.36 18.95 -19.42
C GLY A 281 6.50 17.84 -20.03
N MET A 282 6.34 16.69 -19.38
CA MET A 282 5.35 15.68 -19.78
C MET A 282 3.98 16.00 -19.19
N SER A 283 2.94 15.45 -19.80
CA SER A 283 1.60 15.37 -19.21
C SER A 283 1.35 13.93 -18.81
N PHE A 284 0.52 13.70 -17.79
CA PHE A 284 0.25 12.36 -17.30
C PHE A 284 -1.25 12.10 -17.31
N ILE A 285 -1.62 10.87 -17.63
CA ILE A 285 -2.98 10.37 -17.43
C ILE A 285 -2.92 9.32 -16.33
N ALA A 286 -3.73 9.51 -15.29
CA ALA A 286 -3.94 8.52 -14.26
C ALA A 286 -5.19 7.69 -14.59
N PHE A 287 -5.02 6.38 -14.64
CA PHE A 287 -6.09 5.41 -14.77
C PHE A 287 -6.33 4.73 -13.45
N SER A 288 -7.57 4.76 -13.01
CA SER A 288 -8.03 4.13 -11.79
C SER A 288 -8.97 3.01 -12.19
N LEU A 289 -8.53 1.76 -12.02
CA LEU A 289 -9.37 0.59 -12.20
C LEU A 289 -9.94 0.20 -10.83
N LYS A 290 -11.25 0.15 -10.72
CA LYS A 290 -11.99 -0.18 -9.52
C LYS A 290 -12.90 -1.38 -9.80
N SER A 291 -12.77 -2.44 -9.01
CA SER A 291 -13.75 -3.52 -9.07
C SER A 291 -15.06 -3.10 -8.41
N VAL A 292 -16.19 -3.33 -9.08
CA VAL A 292 -17.54 -3.09 -8.57
C VAL A 292 -17.87 -4.09 -7.46
N ASP A 293 -17.47 -5.35 -7.64
CA ASP A 293 -17.77 -6.45 -6.71
C ASP A 293 -16.65 -6.69 -5.67
N GLY A 294 -15.70 -5.76 -5.57
CA GLY A 294 -14.55 -5.87 -4.66
C GLY A 294 -13.54 -6.96 -5.01
N CYS A 295 -13.70 -7.67 -6.14
CA CYS A 295 -12.77 -8.68 -6.62
C CYS A 295 -12.10 -8.20 -7.91
N MET A 296 -10.78 -7.98 -7.88
CA MET A 296 -9.99 -7.72 -9.09
C MET A 296 -9.28 -9.01 -9.51
N PRO A 297 -9.45 -9.51 -10.75
CA PRO A 297 -8.73 -10.71 -11.18
C PRO A 297 -7.21 -10.54 -11.06
N ASP A 298 -6.50 -11.61 -10.69
CA ASP A 298 -5.04 -11.58 -10.54
C ASP A 298 -4.31 -11.17 -11.82
N THR A 299 -4.93 -11.37 -12.99
CA THR A 299 -4.44 -10.86 -14.28
C THR A 299 -4.36 -9.34 -14.33
N PHE A 300 -5.28 -8.62 -13.68
CA PHE A 300 -5.20 -7.16 -13.54
C PHE A 300 -4.10 -6.76 -12.54
N ALA A 301 -3.96 -7.48 -11.42
CA ALA A 301 -2.90 -7.25 -10.46
C ALA A 301 -1.50 -7.50 -11.04
N SER A 302 -1.40 -8.32 -12.09
CA SER A 302 -0.16 -8.65 -12.80
C SER A 302 0.04 -7.88 -14.12
N LEU A 303 -0.85 -6.95 -14.48
CA LEU A 303 -0.71 -6.11 -15.70
C LEU A 303 0.68 -5.48 -15.78
N SER A 304 1.44 -5.83 -16.81
CA SER A 304 2.69 -5.15 -17.13
C SER A 304 2.41 -3.89 -17.95
N PRO A 305 3.31 -2.89 -17.96
CA PRO A 305 3.12 -1.68 -18.77
C PRO A 305 2.88 -1.97 -20.26
N GLY A 306 3.44 -3.07 -20.79
CA GLY A 306 3.23 -3.50 -22.19
C GLY A 306 1.83 -4.06 -22.48
N MET A 307 0.99 -4.27 -21.46
CA MET A 307 -0.40 -4.69 -21.62
C MET A 307 -1.35 -3.50 -21.80
N ILE A 308 -0.87 -2.28 -21.61
CA ILE A 308 -1.68 -1.07 -21.76
C ILE A 308 -1.16 -0.31 -22.99
N SER A 309 -2.07 0.13 -23.85
CA SER A 309 -1.74 0.93 -25.03
C SER A 309 -2.72 2.07 -25.15
N LEU A 310 -2.26 3.23 -25.62
CA LEU A 310 -3.16 4.35 -25.92
C LEU A 310 -3.68 4.21 -27.34
N LEU A 311 -4.95 4.52 -27.59
CA LEU A 311 -5.51 4.54 -28.94
C LEU A 311 -5.35 5.93 -29.53
N ASP A 312 -4.79 6.04 -30.73
CA ASP A 312 -4.74 7.30 -31.48
C ASP A 312 -6.15 7.71 -31.98
N GLN A 313 -6.28 8.87 -32.64
CA GLN A 313 -7.58 9.31 -33.19
C GLN A 313 -8.19 8.35 -34.22
N ARG A 314 -7.40 7.44 -34.81
CA ARG A 314 -7.85 6.42 -35.78
C ARG A 314 -8.23 5.11 -35.08
N GLY A 315 -8.07 5.02 -33.77
CA GLY A 315 -8.30 3.81 -32.97
C GLY A 315 -7.15 2.80 -33.04
N SER A 316 -5.97 3.20 -33.51
CA SER A 316 -4.78 2.34 -33.58
C SER A 316 -4.04 2.37 -32.25
N ALA A 317 -3.67 1.20 -31.74
CA ALA A 317 -2.90 1.08 -30.51
C ALA A 317 -1.48 1.63 -30.71
N THR A 318 -1.13 2.60 -29.88
CA THR A 318 0.21 3.19 -29.79
C THR A 318 0.89 2.63 -28.56
N GLU A 319 2.09 2.08 -28.75
CA GLU A 319 2.91 1.57 -27.66
C GLU A 319 3.29 2.71 -26.71
N ILE A 320 3.09 2.48 -25.41
CA ILE A 320 3.53 3.41 -24.39
C ILE A 320 5.04 3.29 -24.31
N LYS A 321 5.76 4.28 -24.84
CA LYS A 321 7.20 4.38 -24.64
C LYS A 321 7.46 4.51 -23.15
N THR A 322 7.99 3.45 -22.55
CA THR A 322 8.45 3.52 -21.16
C THR A 322 9.62 4.48 -21.12
N VAL A 323 9.42 5.61 -20.46
CA VAL A 323 10.52 6.54 -20.19
C VAL A 323 11.39 5.87 -19.12
N GLU A 324 12.68 5.72 -19.43
CA GLU A 324 13.66 5.18 -18.50
C GLU A 324 13.60 5.99 -17.19
N GLY A 325 13.46 5.30 -16.05
CA GLY A 325 13.23 5.93 -14.75
C GLY A 325 11.76 6.09 -14.33
N LEU A 326 10.77 6.06 -15.24
CA LEU A 326 9.34 6.10 -14.89
C LEU A 326 8.70 4.69 -14.82
N GLN A 327 9.44 3.63 -15.13
CA GLN A 327 8.95 2.25 -15.09
C GLN A 327 8.38 1.87 -13.71
N LYS A 328 9.03 2.35 -12.64
CA LYS A 328 8.57 2.14 -11.24
C LYS A 328 7.31 2.94 -10.89
N LEU A 329 6.98 3.97 -11.65
CA LEU A 329 5.82 4.86 -11.40
C LEU A 329 4.54 4.38 -12.06
N SER A 330 4.68 3.49 -13.05
CA SER A 330 3.57 3.05 -13.89
C SER A 330 2.50 2.24 -13.16
N LYS A 331 2.74 1.82 -11.91
CA LYS A 331 1.82 0.91 -11.21
C LYS A 331 1.85 1.11 -9.70
N ILE A 332 0.78 1.71 -9.17
CA ILE A 332 0.49 1.70 -7.74
C ILE A 332 -0.71 0.76 -7.55
N ILE A 333 -0.45 -0.42 -6.98
CA ILE A 333 -1.50 -1.40 -6.68
C ILE A 333 -1.92 -1.18 -5.23
N TYR A 334 -3.14 -0.69 -5.00
CA TYR A 334 -3.74 -0.72 -3.67
C TYR A 334 -4.46 -2.06 -3.53
N LYS A 335 -3.74 -3.07 -3.04
CA LYS A 335 -4.37 -4.33 -2.63
C LYS A 335 -5.04 -4.11 -1.28
N SER A 336 -6.33 -3.77 -1.27
CA SER A 336 -7.15 -4.19 -0.14
C SER A 336 -7.34 -5.69 -0.30
N ASN A 337 -6.82 -6.48 0.64
CA ASN A 337 -7.14 -7.90 0.69
C ASN A 337 -8.67 -8.09 0.74
N VAL A 338 -9.08 -9.27 0.27
CA VAL A 338 -10.41 -9.90 0.38
C VAL A 338 -11.23 -9.79 -0.91
N CYS A 339 -10.97 -10.74 -1.84
CA CYS A 339 -12.07 -11.33 -2.60
C CYS A 339 -12.96 -12.07 -1.59
N GLY A 340 -14.17 -11.58 -1.33
CA GLY A 340 -15.09 -12.10 -0.31
C GLY A 340 -16.18 -11.09 0.07
N LYS A 341 -17.13 -11.49 0.94
CA LYS A 341 -18.33 -10.71 1.34
C LYS A 341 -18.06 -9.37 2.07
N GLU A 342 -16.82 -8.90 2.13
CA GLU A 342 -16.48 -7.61 2.73
C GLU A 342 -16.09 -6.63 1.61
N ASN A 343 -16.85 -5.53 1.51
CA ASN A 343 -16.81 -4.52 0.46
C ASN A 343 -15.49 -3.71 0.44
N GLY A 344 -14.38 -4.36 0.08
CA GLY A 344 -13.10 -3.70 -0.17
C GLY A 344 -13.05 -3.15 -1.59
N VAL A 345 -12.77 -1.86 -1.74
CA VAL A 345 -12.55 -1.26 -3.07
C VAL A 345 -11.14 -1.63 -3.54
N VAL A 346 -11.03 -2.64 -4.40
CA VAL A 346 -9.73 -2.95 -5.02
C VAL A 346 -9.48 -1.94 -6.12
N PHE A 347 -8.40 -1.17 -5.97
CA PHE A 347 -8.03 -0.08 -6.85
C PHE A 347 -6.61 -0.28 -7.40
N VAL A 348 -6.50 -0.28 -8.73
CA VAL A 348 -5.20 -0.18 -9.42
C VAL A 348 -5.11 1.21 -10.01
N ARG A 349 -4.08 1.98 -9.60
CA ARG A 349 -3.72 3.23 -10.26
C ARG A 349 -2.56 2.98 -11.21
N VAL A 350 -2.77 3.28 -12.49
CA VAL A 350 -1.72 3.28 -13.52
C VAL A 350 -1.50 4.72 -13.95
N ILE A 351 -0.24 5.17 -13.94
CA ILE A 351 0.11 6.53 -14.38
C ILE A 351 0.92 6.41 -15.65
N ILE A 352 0.41 7.00 -16.72
CA ILE A 352 0.99 6.88 -18.06
C ILE A 352 1.46 8.26 -18.53
N PRO A 353 2.74 8.41 -18.89
CA PRO A 353 3.21 9.64 -19.52
C PRO A 353 2.59 9.74 -20.92
N VAL A 354 2.09 10.92 -21.25
CA VAL A 354 1.54 11.25 -22.57
C VAL A 354 2.25 12.44 -23.18
N LEU A 355 2.38 12.40 -24.51
CA LEU A 355 2.96 13.49 -25.28
C LEU A 355 1.98 14.67 -25.27
N ARG A 356 2.49 15.87 -24.98
CA ARG A 356 1.71 17.10 -25.11
C ARG A 356 1.22 17.25 -26.56
N ASN A 357 0.02 17.79 -26.72
CA ASN A 357 -0.63 18.06 -28.00
C ASN A 357 -0.97 16.81 -28.84
N THR A 358 -0.86 15.61 -28.26
CA THR A 358 -1.37 14.39 -28.89
C THR A 358 -2.77 14.10 -28.36
N SER A 359 -3.75 14.05 -29.25
CA SER A 359 -5.07 13.54 -28.89
C SER A 359 -5.09 12.03 -28.96
N TYR A 360 -5.62 11.42 -27.92
CA TYR A 360 -5.90 10.00 -27.86
C TYR A 360 -7.43 9.82 -27.94
N SER A 361 -7.90 8.70 -28.48
CA SER A 361 -9.33 8.35 -28.57
C SER A 361 -9.77 7.31 -27.55
N GLY A 362 -8.82 6.70 -26.84
CA GLY A 362 -9.09 5.62 -25.92
C GLY A 362 -7.84 4.93 -25.38
N ILE A 363 -8.05 3.78 -24.75
CA ILE A 363 -7.03 2.84 -24.27
C ILE A 363 -7.38 1.44 -24.72
N ALA A 364 -6.35 0.65 -25.00
CA ALA A 364 -6.42 -0.79 -25.16
C ALA A 364 -5.80 -1.47 -23.95
N LEU A 365 -6.53 -2.39 -23.33
CA LEU A 365 -6.04 -3.26 -22.26
C LEU A 365 -5.94 -4.69 -22.79
N ARG A 366 -4.73 -5.23 -22.91
CA ARG A 366 -4.48 -6.60 -23.34
C ARG A 366 -4.37 -7.51 -22.12
N ILE A 367 -5.40 -8.31 -21.88
CA ILE A 367 -5.41 -9.33 -20.82
C ILE A 367 -4.90 -10.64 -21.43
N PRO A 368 -3.92 -11.36 -20.85
CA PRO A 368 -3.38 -12.59 -21.42
C PRO A 368 -4.42 -13.68 -21.72
N GLU A 369 -5.50 -13.71 -20.94
CA GLU A 369 -6.59 -14.69 -21.06
C GLU A 369 -7.59 -14.34 -22.18
N LYS A 370 -7.58 -13.11 -22.69
CA LYS A 370 -8.46 -12.66 -23.77
C LYS A 370 -7.65 -12.48 -25.06
N ASN A 371 -8.11 -13.10 -26.14
CA ASN A 371 -7.47 -12.98 -27.46
C ASN A 371 -7.55 -11.56 -28.04
N GLU A 372 -8.56 -10.79 -27.64
CA GLU A 372 -8.79 -9.42 -28.09
C GLU A 372 -8.55 -8.41 -26.96
N PRO A 373 -7.92 -7.26 -27.25
CA PRO A 373 -7.76 -6.19 -26.26
C PRO A 373 -9.12 -5.56 -25.93
N ILE A 374 -9.33 -5.23 -24.65
CA ILE A 374 -10.48 -4.43 -24.23
C ILE A 374 -10.22 -3.00 -24.67
N LEU A 375 -11.10 -2.48 -25.54
CA LEU A 375 -11.01 -1.11 -26.06
C LEU A 375 -11.93 -0.19 -25.27
N LEU A 376 -11.34 0.75 -24.54
CA LEU A 376 -12.05 1.80 -23.81
C LEU A 376 -11.91 3.10 -24.60
N LYS A 377 -12.90 3.40 -25.45
CA LYS A 377 -12.93 4.62 -26.26
C LYS A 377 -13.71 5.72 -25.54
N TRP A 378 -13.23 6.95 -25.57
CA TRP A 378 -14.00 8.12 -25.19
C TRP A 378 -14.45 8.85 -26.45
N ASN A 379 -15.72 9.25 -26.49
CA ASN A 379 -16.21 10.07 -27.58
C ASN A 379 -15.61 11.47 -27.48
N VAL A 380 -14.80 11.82 -28.48
CA VAL A 380 -14.46 13.22 -28.75
C VAL A 380 -15.72 13.85 -29.33
N GLN A 381 -16.57 14.42 -28.47
CA GLN A 381 -17.74 15.18 -28.91
C GLN A 381 -17.34 16.51 -29.53
#